data_AF-A0A293LCQ2-F1
#
_entry.id   AF-A0A293LCQ2-F1
#
_cell.length_a   1.000
_cell.length_b   1.000
_cell.length_c   1.000
_cell.angle_alpha   90.00
_cell.angle_beta   90.00
_cell.angle_gamma   90.00
#
_symmetry.space_group_name_H-M   'P 1'
#
loop_
_entity.id
_entity.type
_entity.pdbx_description
1 polymer ?
#
loop_
_entity_poly.entity_id
_entity_poly.type
_entity_poly.pdbx_seq_one_letter_code
_entity_poly.pdbx_strand_id
1 'polypeptide(L)'
;MGLFGKVCCLLALQAIGALLPVAAQATSEDIQRLLRDNLQRSSATFEDSNTILATIEDLLKRAAFESEKLERVLKHGDEALKTNYNVSDNISTLRDRLQRLDKLAVTSRGESLTLKHIEATVKDVTSQATAVSDAVRKRQAGNVSEVVSTLVSEKFEDVVRRHCDVMEDVTNGGVDSRTTSAPSNLQGFESLSLRMRDIATDIAKLKDYTDKKLRLLQSAVEQQLVEGEALRKSALDYAVHQVMAGLRRKKVNIHAPGLLSVMNHAAKFQRQADILSELFHIDGFGARLRITVKPVDGEAWLGLLFALCPGGNDDFLQWPFVNPFRLSFVHPTNASKDRGFEVSTAHLTGKFLRAVQKPRGECNEEWIGFPKIAIAETMKLDGFRLDEGVTAAVELYPKVQ
;
A
#
# COMPACT_ATOMS: atom_id res chain seq x y z
N MET A 1 70.14 35.91 -7.84
CA MET A 1 70.70 37.27 -8.03
C MET A 1 72.20 37.31 -8.42
N GLY A 2 72.92 36.20 -8.62
CA GLY A 2 74.39 36.23 -8.84
C GLY A 2 74.91 36.44 -10.27
N LEU A 3 74.09 36.30 -11.31
CA LEU A 3 74.54 36.37 -12.72
C LEU A 3 74.32 37.75 -13.37
N PHE A 4 73.21 38.42 -13.10
CA PHE A 4 72.84 39.66 -13.82
C PHE A 4 73.73 40.85 -13.47
N GLY A 5 74.11 41.00 -12.18
CA GLY A 5 75.04 42.04 -11.74
C GLY A 5 76.46 41.90 -12.32
N LYS A 6 76.91 40.67 -12.58
CA LYS A 6 78.23 40.41 -13.20
C LYS A 6 78.25 40.79 -14.68
N VAL A 7 77.13 40.61 -15.39
CA VAL A 7 77.03 40.93 -16.84
C VAL A 7 76.98 42.45 -17.08
N CYS A 8 76.24 43.21 -16.25
CA CYS A 8 76.21 44.67 -16.39
C CYS A 8 77.57 45.33 -16.07
N CYS A 9 78.33 44.80 -15.10
CA CYS A 9 79.66 45.32 -14.76
C CYS A 9 80.69 45.07 -15.88
N LEU A 10 80.60 43.90 -16.55
CA LEU A 10 81.44 43.56 -17.71
C LEU A 10 81.16 44.42 -18.94
N LEU A 11 79.89 44.75 -19.21
CA LEU A 11 79.50 45.61 -20.33
C LEU A 11 79.90 47.08 -20.12
N ALA A 12 79.84 47.57 -18.88
CA ALA A 12 80.33 48.92 -18.54
C ALA A 12 81.86 49.04 -18.72
N LEU A 13 82.63 48.03 -18.31
CA LEU A 13 84.08 47.98 -18.50
C LEU A 13 84.48 47.88 -19.98
N GLN A 14 83.72 47.16 -20.81
CA GLN A 14 83.94 47.09 -22.26
C GLN A 14 83.62 48.40 -22.98
N ALA A 15 82.61 49.15 -22.53
CA ALA A 15 82.28 50.46 -23.10
C ALA A 15 83.34 51.53 -22.79
N ILE A 16 83.97 51.47 -21.60
CA ILE A 16 85.06 52.39 -21.22
C ILE A 16 86.33 52.12 -22.04
N GLY A 17 86.62 50.86 -22.39
CA GLY A 17 87.76 50.49 -23.23
C GLY A 17 87.64 50.94 -24.70
N ALA A 18 86.43 51.14 -25.21
CA ALA A 18 86.19 51.50 -26.61
C ALA A 18 86.26 53.00 -26.92
N LEU A 19 86.33 53.88 -25.90
CA LEU A 19 86.35 55.34 -26.08
C LEU A 19 87.76 55.96 -26.08
N LEU A 20 88.82 55.14 -25.97
CA LEU A 20 90.18 55.63 -25.75
C LEU A 20 90.97 56.15 -26.98
N PRO A 21 90.54 56.08 -28.26
CA PRO A 21 91.31 56.70 -29.35
C PRO A 21 90.68 57.97 -29.97
N VAL A 22 89.63 58.58 -29.39
CA VAL A 22 89.00 59.79 -29.96
C VAL A 22 88.97 60.94 -28.94
N ALA A 23 90.15 61.46 -28.59
CA ALA A 23 90.27 62.72 -27.84
C ALA A 23 91.66 63.35 -28.07
N ALA A 24 91.98 63.68 -29.31
CA ALA A 24 93.05 64.63 -29.61
C ALA A 24 92.39 65.96 -29.99
N GLN A 25 92.59 66.99 -29.16
CA GLN A 25 92.09 68.38 -29.25
C GLN A 25 90.84 68.76 -28.44
N ALA A 26 90.68 68.23 -27.23
CA ALA A 26 90.01 68.95 -26.15
C ALA A 26 91.04 69.21 -25.04
N THR A 27 91.00 70.40 -24.42
CA THR A 27 91.91 70.71 -23.32
C THR A 27 91.69 69.70 -22.18
N SER A 28 92.76 69.31 -21.48
CA SER A 28 92.72 68.28 -20.44
C SER A 28 91.66 68.54 -19.35
N GLU A 29 91.24 69.80 -19.16
CA GLU A 29 90.19 70.17 -18.20
C GLU A 29 88.78 69.85 -18.68
N ASP A 30 88.47 70.01 -19.98
CA ASP A 30 87.14 69.72 -20.52
C ASP A 30 86.82 68.21 -20.46
N ILE A 31 87.82 67.38 -20.75
CA ILE A 31 87.71 65.91 -20.64
C ILE A 31 87.49 65.51 -19.18
N GLN A 32 88.26 66.07 -18.24
CA GLN A 32 88.11 65.83 -16.79
C GLN A 32 86.73 66.25 -16.28
N ARG A 33 86.21 67.38 -16.77
CA ARG A 33 84.87 67.86 -16.42
C ARG A 33 83.78 66.94 -16.95
N LEU A 34 83.85 66.54 -18.23
CA LEU A 34 82.88 65.61 -18.82
C LEU A 34 82.91 64.24 -18.14
N LEU A 35 84.09 63.75 -17.73
CA LEU A 35 84.22 62.50 -16.98
C LEU A 35 83.55 62.60 -15.60
N ARG A 36 83.73 63.73 -14.90
CA ARG A 36 83.12 63.98 -13.59
C ARG A 36 81.59 64.09 -13.70
N ASP A 37 81.10 64.80 -14.72
CA ASP A 37 79.66 64.94 -14.98
C ASP A 37 79.03 63.58 -15.34
N ASN A 38 79.71 62.75 -16.15
CA ASN A 38 79.25 61.39 -16.46
C ASN A 38 79.27 60.48 -15.23
N LEU A 39 80.30 60.57 -14.39
CA LEU A 39 80.38 59.79 -13.15
C LEU A 39 79.25 60.17 -12.19
N GLN A 40 78.97 61.47 -12.03
CA GLN A 40 77.84 61.95 -11.20
C GLN A 40 76.49 61.52 -11.77
N ARG A 41 76.27 61.65 -13.08
CA ARG A 41 75.02 61.18 -13.73
C ARG A 41 74.86 59.67 -13.59
N SER A 42 75.93 58.90 -13.76
CA SER A 42 75.89 57.45 -13.61
C SER A 42 75.63 57.04 -12.16
N SER A 43 76.17 57.77 -11.18
CA SER A 43 75.89 57.56 -9.76
C SER A 43 74.44 57.86 -9.41
N ALA A 44 73.90 58.99 -9.88
CA ALA A 44 72.49 59.34 -9.67
C ALA A 44 71.55 58.32 -10.32
N THR A 45 71.87 57.86 -11.53
CA THR A 45 71.08 56.82 -12.23
C THR A 45 71.12 55.48 -11.47
N PHE A 46 72.24 55.16 -10.83
CA PHE A 46 72.40 53.95 -10.02
C PHE A 46 71.60 54.04 -8.70
N GLU A 47 71.60 55.19 -8.03
CA GLU A 47 70.77 55.45 -6.84
C GLU A 47 69.27 55.40 -7.16
N ASP A 48 68.85 56.00 -8.28
CA ASP A 48 67.47 55.90 -8.76
C ASP A 48 67.10 54.44 -9.07
N SER A 49 67.99 53.70 -9.72
CA SER A 49 67.78 52.27 -10.02
C SER A 49 67.64 51.42 -8.75
N ASN A 50 68.44 51.70 -7.71
CA ASN A 50 68.33 51.01 -6.43
C ASN A 50 67.04 51.36 -5.69
N THR A 51 66.57 52.61 -5.80
CA THR A 51 65.30 53.05 -5.21
C THR A 51 64.11 52.37 -5.90
N ILE A 52 64.17 52.23 -7.23
CA ILE A 52 63.19 51.46 -8.01
C ILE A 52 63.20 49.99 -7.61
N LEU A 53 64.39 49.37 -7.47
CA LEU A 53 64.50 47.98 -7.03
C LEU A 53 63.92 47.76 -5.63
N ALA A 54 64.19 48.66 -4.68
CA ALA A 54 63.61 48.58 -3.34
C ALA A 54 62.08 48.71 -3.36
N THR A 55 61.54 49.57 -4.24
CA THR A 55 60.09 49.71 -4.43
C THR A 55 59.47 48.45 -5.03
N ILE A 56 60.15 47.82 -6.00
CA ILE A 56 59.72 46.54 -6.58
C ILE A 56 59.72 45.43 -5.52
N GLU A 57 60.73 45.37 -4.66
CA GLU A 57 60.77 44.40 -3.56
C GLU A 57 59.62 44.60 -2.56
N ASP A 58 59.27 45.85 -2.21
CA ASP A 58 58.11 46.14 -1.34
C ASP A 58 56.80 45.72 -2.00
N LEU A 59 56.63 46.01 -3.30
CA LEU A 59 55.44 45.60 -4.06
C LEU A 59 55.30 44.07 -4.13
N LEU A 60 56.41 43.34 -4.32
CA LEU A 60 56.41 41.88 -4.31
C LEU A 60 56.03 41.31 -2.94
N LYS A 61 56.50 41.92 -1.85
CA LYS A 61 56.11 41.52 -0.49
C LYS A 61 54.63 41.75 -0.23
N ARG A 62 54.08 42.90 -0.66
CA ARG A 62 52.63 43.18 -0.55
C ARG A 62 51.79 42.23 -1.39
N ALA A 63 52.21 41.93 -2.61
CA ALA A 63 51.52 40.99 -3.49
C ALA A 63 51.48 39.58 -2.89
N ALA A 64 52.60 39.13 -2.29
CA ALA A 64 52.65 37.84 -1.60
C ALA A 64 51.70 37.80 -0.39
N PHE A 65 51.66 38.87 0.41
CA PHE A 65 50.75 38.99 1.55
C PHE A 65 49.27 38.96 1.14
N GLU A 66 48.90 39.72 0.10
CA GLU A 66 47.51 39.72 -0.40
C GLU A 66 47.13 38.38 -1.05
N SER A 67 48.08 37.70 -1.71
CA SER A 67 47.86 36.35 -2.23
C SER A 67 47.54 35.35 -1.11
N GLU A 68 48.29 35.37 -0.01
CA GLU A 68 48.03 34.50 1.15
C GLU A 68 46.68 34.81 1.80
N LYS A 69 46.31 36.10 1.86
CA LYS A 69 44.99 36.53 2.36
C LYS A 69 43.86 36.03 1.46
N LEU A 70 44.02 36.10 0.14
CA LEU A 70 43.04 35.59 -0.82
C LEU A 70 42.87 34.07 -0.68
N GLU A 71 43.96 33.33 -0.53
CA GLU A 71 43.93 31.88 -0.33
C GLU A 71 43.17 31.49 0.95
N ARG A 72 43.37 32.23 2.06
CA ARG A 72 42.59 32.04 3.29
C ARG A 72 41.10 32.30 3.09
N VAL A 73 40.73 33.35 2.33
CA VAL A 73 39.32 33.65 2.04
C VAL A 73 38.69 32.55 1.17
N LEU A 74 39.41 32.06 0.16
CA LEU A 74 38.93 30.96 -0.69
C LEU A 74 38.71 29.68 0.11
N LYS A 75 39.61 29.35 1.03
CA LYS A 75 39.46 28.17 1.91
C LYS A 75 38.21 28.26 2.80
N HIS A 76 37.95 29.43 3.39
CA HIS A 76 36.73 29.65 4.17
C HIS A 76 35.47 29.62 3.29
N GLY A 77 35.56 30.10 2.05
CA GLY A 77 34.48 30.00 1.05
C GLY A 77 34.14 28.54 0.73
N ASP A 78 35.13 27.68 0.55
CA ASP A 78 34.96 26.24 0.31
C ASP A 78 34.32 25.52 1.49
N GLU A 79 34.73 25.86 2.72
CA GLU A 79 34.12 25.33 3.94
C GLU A 79 32.65 25.79 4.08
N ALA A 80 32.36 27.07 3.81
CA ALA A 80 30.99 27.58 3.79
C ALA A 80 30.13 26.89 2.72
N LEU A 81 30.67 26.64 1.53
CA LEU A 81 29.99 25.91 0.46
C LEU A 81 29.70 24.46 0.86
N LYS A 82 30.67 23.73 1.43
CA LYS A 82 30.45 22.38 1.99
C LYS A 82 29.35 22.37 3.06
N THR A 83 29.32 23.38 3.92
CA THR A 83 28.30 23.52 4.95
C THR A 83 26.92 23.76 4.32
N ASN A 84 26.84 24.59 3.28
CA ASN A 84 25.62 24.82 2.51
C ASN A 84 25.12 23.56 1.78
N TYR A 85 26.03 22.75 1.22
CA TYR A 85 25.68 21.45 0.63
C TYR A 85 25.06 20.51 1.67
N ASN A 86 25.66 20.42 2.87
CA ASN A 86 25.10 19.61 3.96
C ASN A 86 23.73 20.12 4.43
N VAL A 87 23.53 21.44 4.49
CA VAL A 87 22.23 22.02 4.82
C VAL A 87 21.20 21.70 3.75
N SER A 88 21.57 21.80 2.47
CA SER A 88 20.70 21.45 1.35
C SER A 88 20.31 19.97 1.36
N ASP A 89 21.22 19.07 1.69
CA ASP A 89 20.97 17.62 1.80
C ASP A 89 20.07 17.27 3.02
N ASN A 90 20.24 18.01 4.12
CA ASN A 90 19.32 17.89 5.25
C ASN A 90 17.90 18.41 4.89
N ILE A 91 17.80 19.48 4.11
CA ILE A 91 16.51 20.03 3.63
C ILE A 91 15.82 19.07 2.67
N SER A 92 16.55 18.41 1.75
CA SER A 92 15.97 17.39 0.87
C SER A 92 15.46 16.20 1.69
N THR A 93 16.25 15.72 2.66
CA THR A 93 15.85 14.64 3.58
C THR A 93 14.59 15.00 4.39
N LEU A 94 14.50 16.24 4.90
CA LEU A 94 13.31 16.73 5.60
C LEU A 94 12.08 16.79 4.69
N ARG A 95 12.25 17.24 3.45
CA ARG A 95 11.17 17.28 2.44
C ARG A 95 10.65 15.87 2.13
N ASP A 96 11.54 14.89 1.98
CA ASP A 96 11.16 13.49 1.72
C ASP A 96 10.39 12.89 2.90
N ARG A 97 10.80 13.20 4.13
CA ARG A 97 10.08 12.77 5.34
C ARG A 97 8.70 13.41 5.44
N LEU A 98 8.56 14.70 5.11
CA LEU A 98 7.27 15.39 5.06
C LEU A 98 6.36 14.81 3.98
N GLN A 99 6.87 14.47 2.81
CA GLN A 99 6.09 13.79 1.76
C GLN A 99 5.63 12.40 2.20
N ARG A 100 6.46 11.66 2.94
CA ARG A 100 6.05 10.36 3.53
C ARG A 100 4.95 10.54 4.58
N LEU A 101 5.04 11.56 5.43
CA LEU A 101 4.00 11.90 6.41
C LEU A 101 2.69 12.29 5.74
N ASP A 102 2.73 13.06 4.66
CA ASP A 102 1.53 13.47 3.93
C ASP A 102 0.88 12.26 3.23
N LYS A 103 1.68 11.36 2.64
CA LYS A 103 1.19 10.07 2.13
C LYS A 103 0.54 9.23 3.23
N LEU A 104 1.15 9.14 4.42
CA LEU A 104 0.57 8.43 5.57
C LEU A 104 -0.73 9.10 6.05
N ALA A 105 -0.82 10.43 6.05
CA ALA A 105 -2.03 11.15 6.42
C ALA A 105 -3.18 10.95 5.41
N VAL A 106 -2.85 10.83 4.11
CA VAL A 106 -3.82 10.46 3.07
C VAL A 106 -4.26 9.00 3.23
N THR A 107 -3.33 8.07 3.50
CA THR A 107 -3.66 6.66 3.79
C THR A 107 -4.55 6.54 5.02
N SER A 108 -4.23 7.25 6.11
CA SER A 108 -5.03 7.26 7.34
C SER A 108 -6.42 7.87 7.14
N ARG A 109 -6.56 8.91 6.31
CA ARG A 109 -7.87 9.43 5.89
C ARG A 109 -8.65 8.42 5.05
N GLY A 110 -7.98 7.70 4.15
CA GLY A 110 -8.56 6.60 3.40
C GLY A 110 -9.05 5.47 4.30
N GLU A 111 -8.24 5.03 5.25
CA GLU A 111 -8.57 4.03 6.26
C GLU A 111 -9.74 4.48 7.15
N SER A 112 -9.81 5.78 7.50
CA SER A 112 -10.95 6.36 8.23
C SER A 112 -12.25 6.32 7.41
N LEU A 113 -12.18 6.57 6.10
CA LEU A 113 -13.34 6.44 5.21
C LEU A 113 -13.76 4.98 5.04
N THR A 114 -12.79 4.05 4.94
CA THR A 114 -13.05 2.61 4.91
C THR A 114 -13.68 2.15 6.22
N LEU A 115 -13.20 2.61 7.38
CA LEU A 115 -13.79 2.33 8.69
C LEU A 115 -15.22 2.85 8.80
N LYS A 116 -15.51 4.07 8.31
CA LYS A 116 -16.88 4.61 8.25
C LYS A 116 -17.79 3.80 7.34
N HIS A 117 -17.26 3.31 6.21
CA HIS A 117 -18.02 2.45 5.31
C HIS A 117 -18.32 1.10 5.97
N ILE A 118 -17.33 0.48 6.63
CA ILE A 118 -17.50 -0.74 7.41
C ILE A 118 -18.52 -0.53 8.53
N GLU A 119 -18.46 0.58 9.25
CA GLU A 119 -19.43 0.92 10.30
C GLU A 119 -20.86 1.05 9.73
N ALA A 120 -21.01 1.70 8.57
CA ALA A 120 -22.30 1.80 7.88
C ALA A 120 -22.82 0.43 7.43
N THR A 121 -21.95 -0.43 6.87
CA THR A 121 -22.30 -1.80 6.47
C THR A 121 -22.66 -2.66 7.68
N VAL A 122 -21.92 -2.58 8.79
CA VAL A 122 -22.23 -3.29 10.03
C VAL A 122 -23.58 -2.84 10.59
N LYS A 123 -23.88 -1.54 10.53
CA LYS A 123 -25.17 -1.00 10.97
C LYS A 123 -26.33 -1.50 10.10
N ASP A 124 -26.15 -1.54 8.78
CA ASP A 124 -27.13 -2.09 7.83
C ASP A 124 -27.37 -3.58 8.07
N VAL A 125 -26.30 -4.38 8.14
CA VAL A 125 -26.40 -5.82 8.43
C VAL A 125 -27.06 -6.08 9.77
N THR A 126 -26.74 -5.28 10.81
CA THR A 126 -27.39 -5.40 12.12
C THR A 126 -28.88 -5.11 12.03
N SER A 127 -29.27 -4.08 11.27
CA SER A 127 -30.67 -3.71 11.06
C SER A 127 -31.46 -4.80 10.32
N GLN A 128 -30.85 -5.42 9.30
CA GLN A 128 -31.44 -6.52 8.56
C GLN A 128 -31.54 -7.77 9.43
N ALA A 129 -30.52 -8.07 10.23
CA ALA A 129 -30.55 -9.18 11.18
C ALA A 129 -31.64 -9.00 12.24
N THR A 130 -31.84 -7.78 12.76
CA THR A 130 -32.96 -7.47 13.67
C THR A 130 -34.31 -7.61 12.97
N ALA A 131 -34.44 -7.13 11.72
CA ALA A 131 -35.68 -7.26 10.96
C ALA A 131 -36.04 -8.72 10.66
N VAL A 132 -35.04 -9.55 10.34
CA VAL A 132 -35.21 -11.00 10.16
C VAL A 132 -35.57 -11.66 11.49
N SER A 133 -34.90 -11.32 12.59
CA SER A 133 -35.22 -11.83 13.93
C SER A 133 -36.66 -11.49 14.32
N ASP A 134 -37.09 -10.25 14.11
CA ASP A 134 -38.45 -9.79 14.38
C ASP A 134 -39.48 -10.47 13.46
N ALA A 135 -39.17 -10.65 12.18
CA ALA A 135 -40.02 -11.35 11.23
C ALA A 135 -40.18 -12.84 11.59
N VAL A 136 -39.10 -13.52 12.01
CA VAL A 136 -39.12 -14.89 12.52
C VAL A 136 -39.94 -14.97 13.80
N ARG A 137 -39.74 -14.04 14.74
CA ARG A 137 -40.50 -13.97 16.00
C ARG A 137 -41.99 -13.73 15.75
N LYS A 138 -42.33 -12.85 14.80
CA LYS A 138 -43.71 -12.53 14.40
C LYS A 138 -44.38 -13.69 13.65
N ARG A 139 -43.65 -14.40 12.78
CA ARG A 139 -44.13 -15.64 12.14
C ARG A 139 -44.28 -16.79 13.12
N GLN A 140 -43.37 -16.94 14.09
CA GLN A 140 -43.50 -17.95 15.14
C GLN A 140 -44.67 -17.65 16.08
N ALA A 141 -44.84 -16.39 16.51
CA ALA A 141 -46.00 -15.99 17.29
C ALA A 141 -47.32 -16.15 16.52
N GLY A 142 -47.32 -15.79 15.23
CA GLY A 142 -48.47 -15.97 14.33
C GLY A 142 -48.82 -17.44 14.10
N ASN A 143 -47.86 -18.26 13.66
CA ASN A 143 -48.09 -19.69 13.40
C ASN A 143 -48.42 -20.46 14.68
N VAL A 144 -47.80 -20.15 15.83
CA VAL A 144 -48.14 -20.82 17.10
C VAL A 144 -49.53 -20.39 17.56
N SER A 145 -49.89 -19.10 17.47
CA SER A 145 -51.23 -18.63 17.82
C SER A 145 -52.30 -19.20 16.89
N GLU A 146 -52.04 -19.28 15.59
CA GLU A 146 -52.97 -19.78 14.58
C GLU A 146 -53.16 -21.29 14.72
N VAL A 147 -52.07 -22.06 14.86
CA VAL A 147 -52.12 -23.52 15.07
C VAL A 147 -52.73 -23.86 16.43
N VAL A 148 -52.43 -23.12 17.50
CA VAL A 148 -53.08 -23.33 18.81
C VAL A 148 -54.56 -22.97 18.74
N SER A 149 -54.94 -21.87 18.09
CA SER A 149 -56.35 -21.47 17.97
C SER A 149 -57.17 -22.43 17.11
N THR A 150 -56.67 -22.88 15.96
CA THR A 150 -57.37 -23.86 15.10
C THR A 150 -57.47 -25.23 15.78
N LEU A 151 -56.37 -25.71 16.38
CA LEU A 151 -56.35 -27.04 17.00
C LEU A 151 -57.19 -27.11 18.29
N VAL A 152 -57.21 -26.02 19.08
CA VAL A 152 -58.08 -25.90 20.26
C VAL A 152 -59.53 -25.78 19.82
N SER A 153 -59.86 -25.00 18.78
CA SER A 153 -61.24 -24.87 18.29
C SER A 153 -61.77 -26.19 17.73
N GLU A 154 -61.03 -26.87 16.85
CA GLU A 154 -61.47 -28.14 16.23
C GLU A 154 -61.71 -29.24 17.27
N LYS A 155 -60.81 -29.38 18.26
CA LYS A 155 -60.95 -30.44 19.28
C LYS A 155 -61.94 -30.09 20.37
N PHE A 156 -62.08 -28.80 20.71
CA PHE A 156 -63.11 -28.35 21.64
C PHE A 156 -64.50 -28.47 21.01
N GLU A 157 -64.65 -28.14 19.72
CA GLU A 157 -65.89 -28.38 18.96
C GLU A 157 -66.22 -29.88 18.88
N ASP A 158 -65.27 -30.77 18.63
CA ASP A 158 -65.47 -32.23 18.64
C ASP A 158 -65.95 -32.76 20.02
N VAL A 159 -65.48 -32.17 21.12
CA VAL A 159 -65.87 -32.55 22.48
C VAL A 159 -67.25 -31.99 22.83
N VAL A 160 -67.51 -30.72 22.49
CA VAL A 160 -68.80 -30.06 22.71
C VAL A 160 -69.89 -30.72 21.88
N ARG A 161 -69.65 -31.00 20.59
CA ARG A 161 -70.61 -31.67 19.68
C ARG A 161 -71.00 -33.05 20.22
N ARG A 162 -70.01 -33.89 20.58
CA ARG A 162 -70.26 -35.22 21.17
C ARG A 162 -71.11 -35.19 22.45
N HIS A 163 -71.09 -34.10 23.21
CA HIS A 163 -71.83 -34.00 24.48
C HIS A 163 -73.18 -33.27 24.34
N CYS A 164 -73.29 -32.32 23.40
CA CYS A 164 -74.53 -31.63 23.07
C CYS A 164 -75.52 -32.57 22.34
N ASP A 165 -75.07 -33.35 21.37
CA ASP A 165 -75.92 -34.31 20.64
C ASP A 165 -76.57 -35.34 21.59
N VAL A 166 -75.85 -35.71 22.65
CA VAL A 166 -76.33 -36.66 23.68
C VAL A 166 -77.21 -35.99 24.74
N MET A 167 -77.16 -34.66 24.90
CA MET A 167 -78.09 -33.92 25.76
C MET A 167 -79.45 -33.76 25.08
N GLU A 168 -79.46 -33.53 23.77
CA GLU A 168 -80.68 -33.34 22.97
C GLU A 168 -81.57 -34.60 22.95
N ASP A 169 -80.95 -35.80 22.87
CA ASP A 169 -81.64 -37.10 23.00
C ASP A 169 -82.30 -37.31 24.37
N VAL A 170 -81.71 -36.80 25.45
CA VAL A 170 -82.25 -36.95 26.82
C VAL A 170 -83.42 -36.00 27.06
N THR A 171 -83.38 -34.79 26.51
CA THR A 171 -84.50 -33.83 26.59
C THR A 171 -85.68 -34.21 25.70
N ASN A 172 -85.43 -34.85 24.55
CA ASN A 172 -86.50 -35.24 23.62
C ASN A 172 -87.15 -36.60 23.97
N GLY A 173 -86.50 -37.45 24.76
CA GLY A 173 -87.05 -38.74 25.23
C GLY A 173 -87.97 -38.69 26.45
N GLY A 174 -88.27 -37.50 26.98
CA GLY A 174 -88.86 -37.31 28.32
C GLY A 174 -90.12 -36.46 28.39
N VAL A 175 -91.01 -36.50 27.40
CA VAL A 175 -92.34 -35.88 27.51
C VAL A 175 -93.39 -36.83 26.94
N ASP A 176 -93.70 -37.89 27.70
CA ASP A 176 -95.02 -38.51 27.60
C ASP A 176 -95.68 -38.47 28.98
N SER A 177 -96.71 -37.64 29.07
CA SER A 177 -97.33 -37.20 30.32
C SER A 177 -98.43 -38.16 30.72
N ARG A 178 -98.20 -38.99 31.74
CA ARG A 178 -99.17 -39.42 32.78
C ARG A 178 -98.71 -40.72 33.44
N THR A 179 -98.20 -40.66 34.67
CA THR A 179 -98.81 -41.24 35.88
C THR A 179 -97.82 -41.20 37.05
N THR A 180 -98.38 -40.88 38.20
CA THR A 180 -97.77 -40.75 39.52
C THR A 180 -97.16 -42.05 40.04
N SER A 181 -95.83 -42.10 40.21
CA SER A 181 -95.18 -42.76 41.35
C SER A 181 -93.70 -42.33 41.45
N ALA A 182 -93.30 -41.84 42.62
CA ALA A 182 -91.90 -41.63 42.99
C ALA A 182 -91.34 -42.99 43.42
N PRO A 183 -90.38 -43.60 42.69
CA PRO A 183 -88.96 -43.32 42.91
C PRO A 183 -88.10 -43.53 41.65
N SER A 184 -87.90 -42.50 40.82
CA SER A 184 -87.04 -42.60 39.61
C SER A 184 -85.96 -41.52 39.50
N ASN A 185 -85.91 -40.56 40.44
CA ASN A 185 -84.95 -39.46 40.39
C ASN A 185 -83.50 -39.87 40.70
N LEU A 186 -83.27 -40.95 41.47
CA LEU A 186 -81.90 -41.37 41.82
C LEU A 186 -81.11 -41.89 40.61
N GLN A 187 -81.78 -42.58 39.68
CA GLN A 187 -81.14 -43.19 38.51
C GLN A 187 -80.66 -42.13 37.49
N GLY A 188 -81.38 -41.00 37.41
CA GLY A 188 -80.96 -39.84 36.61
C GLY A 188 -79.70 -39.17 37.14
N PHE A 189 -79.56 -39.06 38.47
CA PHE A 189 -78.36 -38.49 39.11
C PHE A 189 -77.12 -39.36 38.92
N GLU A 190 -77.25 -40.70 39.00
CA GLU A 190 -76.12 -41.61 38.75
C GLU A 190 -75.64 -41.55 37.29
N SER A 191 -76.57 -41.50 36.33
CA SER A 191 -76.26 -41.33 34.90
C SER A 191 -75.55 -40.01 34.62
N LEU A 192 -76.03 -38.91 35.22
CA LEU A 192 -75.39 -37.60 35.09
C LEU A 192 -73.98 -37.60 35.71
N SER A 193 -73.80 -38.20 36.88
CA SER A 193 -72.50 -38.34 37.56
C SER A 193 -71.49 -39.12 36.70
N LEU A 194 -71.94 -40.22 36.06
CA LEU A 194 -71.07 -41.00 35.17
C LEU A 194 -70.60 -40.16 33.97
N ARG A 195 -71.51 -39.40 33.36
CA ARG A 195 -71.20 -38.51 32.22
C ARG A 195 -70.26 -37.36 32.60
N MET A 196 -70.45 -36.75 33.77
CA MET A 196 -69.52 -35.71 34.25
C MET A 196 -68.11 -36.27 34.44
N ARG A 197 -67.98 -37.55 34.82
CA ARG A 197 -66.69 -38.25 34.92
C ARG A 197 -66.07 -38.51 33.55
N ASP A 198 -66.87 -38.86 32.55
CA ASP A 198 -66.42 -39.03 31.16
C ASP A 198 -65.95 -37.70 30.56
N ILE A 199 -66.69 -36.60 30.77
CA ILE A 199 -66.29 -35.24 30.38
C ILE A 199 -64.96 -34.86 31.05
N ALA A 200 -64.83 -35.08 32.36
CA ALA A 200 -63.61 -34.78 33.08
C ALA A 200 -62.41 -35.59 32.53
N THR A 201 -62.65 -36.84 32.14
CA THR A 201 -61.64 -37.71 31.52
C THR A 201 -61.22 -37.21 30.15
N ASP A 202 -62.17 -36.79 29.30
CA ASP A 202 -61.88 -36.24 27.98
C ASP A 202 -61.16 -34.88 28.05
N ILE A 203 -61.52 -34.02 29.01
CA ILE A 203 -60.80 -32.77 29.30
C ILE A 203 -59.36 -33.06 29.73
N ALA A 204 -59.14 -34.07 30.59
CA ALA A 204 -57.81 -34.45 31.03
C ALA A 204 -56.94 -34.98 29.87
N LYS A 205 -57.51 -35.78 28.95
CA LYS A 205 -56.83 -36.23 27.73
C LYS A 205 -56.49 -35.06 26.81
N LEU A 206 -57.40 -34.11 26.63
CA LEU A 206 -57.17 -32.92 25.81
C LEU A 206 -56.03 -32.05 26.38
N LYS A 207 -56.01 -31.91 27.71
CA LYS A 207 -54.92 -31.20 28.41
C LYS A 207 -53.57 -31.90 28.19
N ASP A 208 -53.49 -33.21 28.42
CA ASP A 208 -52.25 -33.99 28.21
C ASP A 208 -51.76 -33.91 26.75
N TYR A 209 -52.69 -33.98 25.79
CA TYR A 209 -52.37 -33.82 24.37
C TYR A 209 -51.82 -32.42 24.05
N THR A 210 -52.46 -31.37 24.57
CA THR A 210 -52.04 -29.98 24.38
C THR A 210 -50.67 -29.75 25.01
N ASP A 211 -50.44 -30.24 26.23
CA ASP A 211 -49.16 -30.13 26.93
C ASP A 211 -48.03 -30.85 26.16
N LYS A 212 -48.30 -32.04 25.61
CA LYS A 212 -47.33 -32.77 24.76
C LYS A 212 -46.99 -32.00 23.49
N LYS A 213 -47.99 -31.46 22.78
CA LYS A 213 -47.76 -30.66 21.58
C LYS A 213 -46.99 -29.36 21.89
N LEU A 214 -47.30 -28.71 23.02
CA LEU A 214 -46.60 -27.49 23.43
C LEU A 214 -45.12 -27.78 23.68
N ARG A 215 -44.77 -28.90 24.32
CA ARG A 215 -43.37 -29.31 24.50
C ARG A 215 -42.67 -29.57 23.17
N LEU A 216 -43.33 -30.26 22.23
CA LEU A 216 -42.76 -30.50 20.90
C LEU A 216 -42.48 -29.20 20.15
N LEU A 217 -43.42 -28.24 20.20
CA LEU A 217 -43.24 -26.93 19.59
C LEU A 217 -42.11 -26.15 20.27
N GLN A 218 -42.02 -26.19 21.61
CA GLN A 218 -40.94 -25.55 22.33
C GLN A 218 -39.57 -26.11 21.93
N SER A 219 -39.42 -27.44 21.88
CA SER A 219 -38.17 -28.06 21.43
C SER A 219 -37.82 -27.72 19.98
N ALA A 220 -38.80 -27.64 19.09
CA ALA A 220 -38.57 -27.24 17.70
C ALA A 220 -38.10 -25.77 17.59
N VAL A 221 -38.68 -24.87 18.39
CA VAL A 221 -38.25 -23.45 18.44
C VAL A 221 -36.83 -23.32 19.00
N GLU A 222 -36.51 -24.06 20.07
CA GLU A 222 -35.17 -24.09 20.65
C GLU A 222 -34.13 -24.61 19.64
N GLN A 223 -34.46 -25.68 18.91
CA GLN A 223 -33.58 -26.20 17.85
C GLN A 223 -33.33 -25.16 16.75
N GLN A 224 -34.37 -24.48 16.27
CA GLN A 224 -34.23 -23.44 15.25
C GLN A 224 -33.40 -22.24 15.74
N LEU A 225 -33.47 -21.89 17.03
CA LEU A 225 -32.64 -20.84 17.62
C LEU A 225 -31.15 -21.23 17.58
N VAL A 226 -30.83 -22.48 17.95
CA VAL A 226 -29.45 -23.00 17.91
C VAL A 226 -28.90 -23.03 16.48
N GLU A 227 -29.70 -23.49 15.51
CA GLU A 227 -29.31 -23.50 14.09
C GLU A 227 -29.08 -22.07 13.56
N GLY A 228 -29.95 -21.13 13.94
CA GLY A 228 -29.82 -19.72 13.58
C GLY A 228 -28.55 -19.06 14.15
N GLU A 229 -28.22 -19.34 15.40
CA GLU A 229 -26.98 -18.86 16.02
C GLU A 229 -25.73 -19.44 15.36
N ALA A 230 -25.75 -20.72 14.99
CA ALA A 230 -24.66 -21.38 14.29
C ALA A 230 -24.42 -20.75 12.90
N LEU A 231 -25.49 -20.50 12.14
CA LEU A 231 -25.40 -19.80 10.86
C LEU A 231 -24.87 -18.37 11.01
N ARG A 232 -25.35 -17.63 12.02
CA ARG A 232 -24.87 -16.27 12.32
C ARG A 232 -23.37 -16.26 12.65
N LYS A 233 -22.92 -17.20 13.47
CA LYS A 233 -21.50 -17.34 13.83
C LYS A 233 -20.65 -17.67 12.61
N SER A 234 -21.08 -18.62 11.79
CA SER A 234 -20.39 -18.99 10.53
C SER A 234 -20.28 -17.81 9.56
N ALA A 235 -21.36 -17.04 9.37
CA ALA A 235 -21.35 -15.86 8.52
C ALA A 235 -20.40 -14.76 9.05
N LEU A 236 -20.37 -14.55 10.37
CA LEU A 236 -19.45 -13.61 11.01
C LEU A 236 -17.99 -14.07 10.86
N ASP A 237 -17.71 -15.35 11.09
CA ASP A 237 -16.37 -15.92 10.93
C ASP A 237 -15.88 -15.77 9.48
N TYR A 238 -16.75 -16.00 8.49
CA TYR A 238 -16.44 -15.78 7.07
C TYR A 238 -16.13 -14.31 6.78
N ALA A 239 -16.95 -13.37 7.28
CA ALA A 239 -16.73 -11.94 7.08
C ALA A 239 -15.43 -11.46 7.73
N VAL A 240 -15.15 -11.88 8.97
CA VAL A 240 -13.90 -11.60 9.68
C VAL A 240 -12.72 -12.17 8.90
N HIS A 241 -12.83 -13.41 8.40
CA HIS A 241 -11.78 -14.02 7.58
C HIS A 241 -11.51 -13.20 6.31
N GLN A 242 -12.54 -12.70 5.62
CA GLN A 242 -12.35 -11.86 4.42
C GLN A 242 -11.68 -10.52 4.74
N VAL A 243 -12.08 -9.87 5.85
CA VAL A 243 -11.45 -8.62 6.29
C VAL A 243 -9.99 -8.83 6.68
N MET A 244 -9.70 -9.89 7.46
CA MET A 244 -8.33 -10.23 7.85
C MET A 244 -7.48 -10.66 6.65
N ALA A 245 -8.07 -11.34 5.67
CA ALA A 245 -7.41 -11.65 4.40
C ALA A 245 -7.06 -10.37 3.62
N GLY A 246 -7.95 -9.37 3.62
CA GLY A 246 -7.69 -8.04 3.05
C GLY A 246 -6.57 -7.28 3.78
N LEU A 247 -6.60 -7.25 5.11
CA LEU A 247 -5.61 -6.56 5.95
C LEU A 247 -4.21 -7.18 5.87
N ARG A 248 -4.11 -8.47 5.51
CA ARG A 248 -2.83 -9.18 5.34
C ARG A 248 -2.24 -9.07 3.94
N ARG A 249 -2.92 -8.42 2.99
CA ARG A 249 -2.36 -8.26 1.64
C ARG A 249 -1.16 -7.33 1.69
N LYS A 250 0.01 -7.87 1.38
CA LYS A 250 1.23 -7.09 1.25
C LYS A 250 1.35 -6.64 -0.20
N LYS A 251 1.25 -5.33 -0.42
CA LYS A 251 1.36 -4.70 -1.75
C LYS A 251 2.59 -3.81 -1.81
N VAL A 252 3.39 -3.99 -2.85
CA VAL A 252 4.52 -3.12 -3.17
C VAL A 252 4.24 -2.46 -4.50
N ASN A 253 4.32 -1.12 -4.54
CA ASN A 253 4.16 -0.32 -5.74
C ASN A 253 5.53 0.23 -6.16
N ILE A 254 5.86 0.09 -7.44
CA ILE A 254 7.13 0.50 -8.02
C ILE A 254 6.82 1.43 -9.17
N HIS A 255 7.28 2.68 -9.06
CA HIS A 255 7.17 3.64 -10.14
C HIS A 255 8.38 3.50 -11.08
N ALA A 256 8.09 3.36 -12.37
CA ALA A 256 9.08 3.20 -13.43
C ALA A 256 8.98 4.42 -14.38
N PRO A 257 9.83 5.44 -14.20
CA PRO A 257 9.89 6.56 -15.12
C PRO A 257 10.51 6.14 -16.46
N GLY A 258 10.34 6.97 -17.50
CA GLY A 258 11.03 6.76 -18.78
C GLY A 258 10.44 5.66 -19.67
N LEU A 259 9.24 5.15 -19.37
CA LEU A 259 8.57 4.13 -20.17
C LEU A 259 8.43 4.53 -21.65
N LEU A 260 8.11 5.80 -21.93
CA LEU A 260 8.01 6.30 -23.31
C LEU A 260 9.31 6.14 -24.10
N SER A 261 10.47 6.38 -23.48
CA SER A 261 11.78 6.17 -24.12
C SER A 261 11.99 4.70 -24.49
N VAL A 262 11.63 3.80 -23.58
CA VAL A 262 11.74 2.35 -23.78
C VAL A 262 10.77 1.87 -24.86
N MET A 263 9.54 2.39 -24.90
CA MET A 263 8.58 2.11 -25.97
C MET A 263 9.09 2.56 -27.34
N ASN A 264 9.62 3.79 -27.43
CA ASN A 264 10.19 4.30 -28.68
C ASN A 264 11.39 3.47 -29.14
N HIS A 265 12.24 3.04 -28.21
CA HIS A 265 13.36 2.15 -28.52
C HIS A 265 12.86 0.78 -29.03
N ALA A 266 11.91 0.16 -28.33
CA ALA A 266 11.34 -1.12 -28.72
C ALA A 266 10.70 -1.06 -30.12
N ALA A 267 9.93 -0.01 -30.40
CA ALA A 267 9.31 0.22 -31.70
C ALA A 267 10.34 0.49 -32.81
N LYS A 268 11.35 1.32 -32.55
CA LYS A 268 12.39 1.67 -33.53
C LYS A 268 13.21 0.45 -33.96
N PHE A 269 13.57 -0.42 -33.01
CA PHE A 269 14.43 -1.56 -33.29
C PHE A 269 13.65 -2.87 -33.50
N GLN A 270 12.32 -2.84 -33.38
CA GLN A 270 11.45 -4.02 -33.46
C GLN A 270 11.94 -5.15 -32.53
N ARG A 271 12.38 -4.76 -31.32
CA ARG A 271 12.95 -5.66 -30.31
C ARG A 271 12.34 -5.37 -28.95
N GLN A 272 12.36 -6.39 -28.09
CA GLN A 272 11.95 -6.22 -26.71
C GLN A 272 12.90 -5.26 -25.99
N ALA A 273 12.35 -4.37 -25.17
CA ALA A 273 13.11 -3.51 -24.28
C ALA A 273 12.51 -3.58 -22.87
N ASP A 274 13.36 -3.51 -21.85
CA ASP A 274 12.97 -3.78 -20.47
C ASP A 274 13.36 -2.61 -19.54
N ILE A 275 12.56 -2.38 -18.50
CA ILE A 275 12.88 -1.55 -17.34
C ILE A 275 12.96 -2.46 -16.13
N LEU A 276 14.08 -2.43 -15.41
CA LEU A 276 14.28 -3.18 -14.17
C LEU A 276 14.04 -2.26 -12.98
N SER A 277 13.32 -2.76 -11.98
CA SER A 277 13.24 -2.08 -10.68
C SER A 277 14.53 -2.26 -9.91
N GLU A 278 14.70 -1.42 -8.89
CA GLU A 278 15.61 -1.71 -7.78
C GLU A 278 15.17 -2.99 -7.04
N LEU A 279 16.08 -3.54 -6.22
CA LEU A 279 15.74 -4.63 -5.32
C LEU A 279 14.74 -4.13 -4.26
N PHE A 280 13.65 -4.85 -4.06
CA PHE A 280 12.68 -4.57 -3.01
C PHE A 280 12.39 -5.83 -2.21
N HIS A 281 11.74 -5.67 -1.06
CA HIS A 281 11.33 -6.78 -0.21
C HIS A 281 9.82 -6.88 -0.15
N ILE A 282 9.29 -8.10 -0.27
CA ILE A 282 7.87 -8.38 -0.11
C ILE A 282 7.70 -9.63 0.76
N ASP A 283 7.02 -9.47 1.90
CA ASP A 283 6.87 -10.55 2.89
C ASP A 283 8.20 -11.19 3.35
N GLY A 284 9.26 -10.38 3.43
CA GLY A 284 10.60 -10.83 3.80
C GLY A 284 11.44 -11.37 2.63
N PHE A 285 10.83 -11.72 1.51
CA PHE A 285 11.54 -12.16 0.30
C PHE A 285 12.17 -10.97 -0.43
N GLY A 286 13.44 -11.11 -0.82
CA GLY A 286 14.07 -10.20 -1.79
C GLY A 286 13.48 -10.44 -3.18
N ALA A 287 13.21 -9.37 -3.92
CA ALA A 287 12.59 -9.46 -5.24
C ALA A 287 12.96 -8.29 -6.16
N ARG A 288 12.79 -8.52 -7.46
CA ARG A 288 12.92 -7.50 -8.50
C ARG A 288 11.78 -7.62 -9.50
N LEU A 289 11.36 -6.50 -10.04
CA LEU A 289 10.33 -6.40 -11.07
C LEU A 289 10.97 -5.98 -12.38
N ARG A 290 10.47 -6.53 -13.48
CA ARG A 290 10.82 -6.16 -14.84
C ARG A 290 9.55 -5.79 -15.59
N ILE A 291 9.53 -4.58 -16.10
CA ILE A 291 8.52 -4.14 -17.06
C ILE A 291 9.10 -4.38 -18.45
N THR A 292 8.38 -5.13 -19.28
CA THR A 292 8.83 -5.43 -20.64
C THR A 292 7.93 -4.75 -21.65
N VAL A 293 8.53 -4.20 -22.70
CA VAL A 293 7.83 -3.65 -23.86
C VAL A 293 8.20 -4.50 -25.07
N LYS A 294 7.21 -5.13 -25.68
CA LYS A 294 7.40 -5.97 -26.86
C LYS A 294 6.53 -5.46 -28.02
N PRO A 295 7.12 -5.09 -29.16
CA PRO A 295 6.36 -4.78 -30.36
C PRO A 295 5.79 -6.09 -30.94
N VAL A 296 4.48 -6.12 -31.17
CA VAL A 296 3.77 -7.25 -31.80
C VAL A 296 2.73 -6.66 -32.73
N ASP A 297 2.79 -7.02 -34.02
CA ASP A 297 1.82 -6.59 -35.03
C ASP A 297 1.62 -5.06 -35.09
N GLY A 298 2.69 -4.31 -34.85
CA GLY A 298 2.69 -2.83 -34.82
C GLY A 298 2.25 -2.22 -33.50
N GLU A 299 1.82 -3.02 -32.53
CA GLU A 299 1.40 -2.56 -31.21
C GLU A 299 2.49 -2.79 -30.15
N ALA A 300 2.63 -1.83 -29.22
CA ALA A 300 3.52 -1.97 -28.06
C ALA A 300 2.80 -2.69 -26.92
N TRP A 301 3.10 -3.97 -26.75
CA TRP A 301 2.60 -4.77 -25.61
C TRP A 301 3.47 -4.55 -24.38
N LEU A 302 2.82 -4.28 -23.26
CA LEU A 302 3.43 -4.16 -21.94
C LEU A 302 3.24 -5.45 -21.16
N GLY A 303 4.31 -5.94 -20.55
CA GLY A 303 4.32 -7.11 -19.68
C GLY A 303 4.97 -6.81 -18.32
N LEU A 304 4.63 -7.63 -17.33
CA LEU A 304 5.23 -7.60 -16.00
C LEU A 304 5.80 -8.97 -15.66
N LEU A 305 7.01 -8.94 -15.14
CA LEU A 305 7.82 -10.09 -14.79
C LEU A 305 8.40 -9.84 -13.39
N PHE A 306 8.40 -10.87 -12.56
CA PHE A 306 8.81 -10.85 -11.16
C PHE A 306 9.86 -11.93 -10.95
N ALA A 307 10.98 -11.57 -10.32
CA ALA A 307 12.04 -12.52 -9.97
C ALA A 307 12.33 -12.44 -8.48
N LEU A 308 12.56 -13.60 -7.87
CA LEU A 308 13.03 -13.71 -6.50
C LEU A 308 14.54 -13.50 -6.49
N CYS A 309 15.01 -12.73 -5.52
CA CYS A 309 16.39 -12.33 -5.35
C CYS A 309 16.88 -12.72 -3.96
N PRO A 310 18.19 -12.96 -3.78
CA PRO A 310 18.77 -13.25 -2.48
C PRO A 310 18.42 -12.14 -1.48
N GLY A 311 17.85 -12.53 -0.35
CA GLY A 311 17.54 -11.67 0.77
C GLY A 311 18.28 -12.09 2.04
N GLY A 312 18.52 -11.15 2.96
CA GLY A 312 19.20 -11.44 4.22
C GLY A 312 18.45 -12.41 5.15
N ASN A 313 17.17 -12.68 4.87
CA ASN A 313 16.31 -13.55 5.67
C ASN A 313 16.01 -14.89 4.99
N ASP A 314 16.61 -15.22 3.85
CA ASP A 314 16.21 -16.37 3.04
C ASP A 314 16.35 -17.73 3.74
N ASP A 315 17.15 -17.83 4.81
CA ASP A 315 17.28 -19.02 5.64
C ASP A 315 16.10 -19.26 6.57
N PHE A 316 15.32 -18.22 6.86
CA PHE A 316 14.14 -18.28 7.73
C PHE A 316 12.82 -18.33 6.94
N LEU A 317 12.90 -18.20 5.61
CA LEU A 317 11.74 -18.21 4.74
C LEU A 317 11.42 -19.62 4.23
N GLN A 318 10.14 -19.85 3.97
CA GLN A 318 9.69 -21.10 3.38
C GLN A 318 9.99 -21.12 1.87
N TRP A 319 10.64 -22.18 1.42
CA TRP A 319 10.93 -22.45 0.01
C TRP A 319 10.37 -23.81 -0.42
N PRO A 320 9.92 -23.97 -1.68
CA PRO A 320 9.82 -22.94 -2.71
C PRO A 320 8.77 -21.87 -2.38
N PHE A 321 8.86 -20.72 -3.05
CA PHE A 321 7.86 -19.65 -2.92
C PHE A 321 6.52 -20.09 -3.52
N VAL A 322 5.49 -20.19 -2.69
CA VAL A 322 4.17 -20.73 -3.07
C VAL A 322 3.01 -19.76 -2.83
N ASN A 323 3.30 -18.51 -2.44
CA ASN A 323 2.26 -17.53 -2.16
C ASN A 323 1.67 -17.03 -3.48
N PRO A 324 0.36 -17.21 -3.74
CA PRO A 324 -0.25 -16.62 -4.93
C PRO A 324 -0.21 -15.09 -4.84
N PHE A 325 -0.08 -14.44 -6.00
CA PHE A 325 0.05 -12.99 -6.07
C PHE A 325 -0.51 -12.41 -7.36
N ARG A 326 -0.72 -11.10 -7.38
CA ARG A 326 -1.13 -10.33 -8.56
C ARG A 326 -0.02 -9.40 -9.01
N LEU A 327 0.26 -9.42 -10.31
CA LEU A 327 1.07 -8.41 -11.00
C LEU A 327 0.13 -7.46 -11.72
N SER A 328 0.29 -6.16 -11.54
CA SER A 328 -0.57 -5.18 -12.21
C SER A 328 0.12 -3.85 -12.49
N PHE A 329 -0.30 -3.20 -13.57
CA PHE A 329 -0.12 -1.77 -13.78
C PHE A 329 -1.24 -1.03 -13.04
N VAL A 330 -0.84 -0.11 -12.16
CA VAL A 330 -1.74 0.66 -11.30
C VAL A 330 -2.19 1.93 -12.02
N HIS A 331 -3.49 2.10 -12.17
CA HIS A 331 -4.07 3.30 -12.74
C HIS A 331 -3.92 4.47 -11.75
N PRO A 332 -3.52 5.68 -12.21
CA PRO A 332 -3.19 6.78 -11.31
C PRO A 332 -4.37 7.26 -10.43
N THR A 333 -5.60 7.14 -10.92
CA THR A 333 -6.80 7.69 -10.25
C THR A 333 -7.96 6.71 -10.05
N ASN A 334 -7.88 5.49 -10.59
CA ASN A 334 -9.04 4.58 -10.62
C ASN A 334 -8.60 3.12 -10.59
N ALA A 335 -8.58 2.52 -9.39
CA ALA A 335 -8.17 1.15 -9.18
C ALA A 335 -8.98 0.10 -9.97
N SER A 336 -10.22 0.41 -10.39
CA SER A 336 -11.02 -0.52 -11.22
C SER A 336 -10.45 -0.68 -12.63
N LYS A 337 -9.55 0.22 -13.05
CA LYS A 337 -8.86 0.20 -14.34
C LYS A 337 -7.45 -0.40 -14.26
N ASP A 338 -7.03 -0.90 -13.09
CA ASP A 338 -5.75 -1.59 -12.96
C ASP A 338 -5.68 -2.78 -13.93
N ARG A 339 -4.60 -2.85 -14.72
CA ARG A 339 -4.40 -3.91 -15.72
C ARG A 339 -3.40 -4.91 -15.19
N GLY A 340 -3.80 -6.15 -14.97
CA GLY A 340 -2.93 -7.13 -14.33
C GLY A 340 -3.35 -8.57 -14.55
N PHE A 341 -2.56 -9.46 -13.99
CA PHE A 341 -2.78 -10.90 -14.06
C PHE A 341 -2.49 -11.54 -12.70
N GLU A 342 -3.27 -12.57 -12.38
CA GLU A 342 -3.12 -13.33 -11.13
C GLU A 342 -2.26 -14.57 -11.34
N VAL A 343 -1.20 -14.67 -10.55
CA VAL A 343 -0.34 -15.85 -10.46
C VAL A 343 -0.87 -16.73 -9.33
N SER A 344 -1.75 -17.67 -9.67
CA SER A 344 -2.24 -18.70 -8.76
C SER A 344 -1.15 -19.69 -8.33
N THR A 345 -1.40 -20.43 -7.25
CA THR A 345 -0.53 -21.50 -6.76
C THR A 345 -0.26 -22.56 -7.84
N ALA A 346 -1.24 -22.89 -8.68
CA ALA A 346 -1.08 -23.85 -9.76
C ALA A 346 -0.04 -23.41 -10.80
N HIS A 347 0.07 -22.09 -11.07
CA HIS A 347 1.13 -21.57 -11.93
C HIS A 347 2.51 -21.73 -11.28
N LEU A 348 2.61 -21.48 -9.96
CA LEU A 348 3.86 -21.56 -9.20
C LEU A 348 4.37 -23.00 -9.08
N THR A 349 3.48 -23.98 -8.85
CA THR A 349 3.86 -25.40 -8.73
C THR A 349 4.03 -26.09 -10.08
N GLY A 350 3.54 -25.48 -11.17
CA GLY A 350 3.66 -25.98 -12.53
C GLY A 350 4.66 -25.17 -13.35
N LYS A 351 4.13 -24.24 -14.17
CA LYS A 351 4.89 -23.46 -15.16
C LYS A 351 6.11 -22.73 -14.57
N PHE A 352 5.99 -22.22 -13.35
CA PHE A 352 7.02 -21.38 -12.73
C PHE A 352 7.82 -22.10 -11.63
N LEU A 353 7.78 -23.44 -11.57
CA LEU A 353 8.38 -24.22 -10.49
C LEU A 353 9.89 -23.94 -10.30
N ARG A 354 10.63 -23.69 -11.38
CA ARG A 354 12.07 -23.37 -11.31
C ARG A 354 12.32 -21.91 -10.88
N ALA A 355 11.45 -20.99 -11.27
CA ALA A 355 11.52 -19.57 -10.92
C ALA A 355 11.22 -19.27 -9.43
N VAL A 356 10.53 -20.19 -8.74
CA VAL A 356 10.15 -20.03 -7.30
C VAL A 356 11.12 -20.69 -6.32
N GLN A 357 12.23 -21.24 -6.81
CA GLN A 357 13.25 -21.86 -5.95
C GLN A 357 14.04 -20.80 -5.17
N LYS A 358 14.71 -21.22 -4.09
CA LYS A 358 15.59 -20.34 -3.32
C LYS A 358 16.74 -19.82 -4.21
N PRO A 359 16.91 -18.50 -4.36
CA PRO A 359 18.01 -17.93 -5.13
C PRO A 359 19.38 -18.36 -4.60
N ARG A 360 20.35 -18.53 -5.50
CA ARG A 360 21.74 -18.93 -5.16
C ARG A 360 22.72 -17.92 -5.73
N GLY A 361 23.11 -16.95 -4.91
CA GLY A 361 24.09 -15.90 -5.26
C GLY A 361 23.48 -14.69 -5.96
N GLU A 362 22.79 -14.89 -7.09
CA GLU A 362 22.06 -13.83 -7.81
C GLU A 362 20.55 -14.09 -7.79
N CYS A 363 19.77 -13.15 -8.36
CA CYS A 363 18.34 -13.37 -8.57
C CYS A 363 18.09 -14.57 -9.50
N ASN A 364 16.96 -15.25 -9.31
CA ASN A 364 16.57 -16.34 -10.19
C ASN A 364 16.52 -15.88 -11.65
N GLU A 365 17.13 -16.68 -12.53
CA GLU A 365 17.19 -16.39 -13.97
C GLU A 365 15.82 -16.46 -14.64
N GLU A 366 14.97 -17.39 -14.18
CA GLU A 366 13.61 -17.51 -14.66
C GLU A 366 12.68 -16.49 -14.00
N TRP A 367 11.93 -15.77 -14.83
CA TRP A 367 11.00 -14.73 -14.40
C TRP A 367 9.57 -15.27 -14.34
N ILE A 368 8.84 -14.87 -13.29
CA ILE A 368 7.43 -15.20 -13.07
C ILE A 368 6.58 -14.06 -13.61
N GLY A 369 5.73 -14.34 -14.59
CA GLY A 369 4.81 -13.33 -15.11
C GLY A 369 4.47 -13.54 -16.57
N PHE A 370 4.03 -12.45 -17.20
CA PHE A 370 3.45 -12.50 -18.54
C PHE A 370 3.96 -11.34 -19.39
N PRO A 371 4.51 -11.61 -20.58
CA PRO A 371 5.07 -10.57 -21.44
C PRO A 371 4.00 -9.75 -22.18
N LYS A 372 2.73 -10.15 -22.11
CA LYS A 372 1.59 -9.50 -22.80
C LYS A 372 0.43 -9.33 -21.83
N ILE A 373 0.44 -8.26 -21.05
CA ILE A 373 -0.64 -7.92 -20.09
C ILE A 373 -1.58 -6.88 -20.70
N ALA A 374 -1.05 -5.84 -21.32
CA ALA A 374 -1.84 -4.75 -21.87
C ALA A 374 -1.17 -4.09 -23.08
N ILE A 375 -1.99 -3.53 -23.96
CA ILE A 375 -1.51 -2.71 -25.09
C ILE A 375 -1.34 -1.28 -24.59
N ALA A 376 -0.20 -0.66 -24.86
CA ALA A 376 0.12 0.67 -24.35
C ALA A 376 -0.88 1.74 -24.80
N GLU A 377 -1.37 1.65 -26.04
CA GLU A 377 -2.36 2.61 -26.56
C GLU A 377 -3.71 2.50 -25.85
N THR A 378 -4.19 1.28 -25.61
CA THR A 378 -5.40 1.06 -24.80
C THR A 378 -5.23 1.61 -23.38
N MET A 379 -4.07 1.42 -22.77
CA MET A 379 -3.79 2.00 -21.45
C MET A 379 -3.83 3.53 -21.47
N LYS A 380 -3.29 4.20 -22.50
CA LYS A 380 -3.41 5.67 -22.61
C LYS A 380 -4.87 6.10 -22.71
N LEU A 381 -5.66 5.44 -23.57
CA LEU A 381 -7.10 5.71 -23.71
C LEU A 381 -7.86 5.53 -22.39
N ASP A 382 -7.43 4.55 -21.58
CA ASP A 382 -8.01 4.31 -20.26
C ASP A 382 -7.65 5.39 -19.22
N GLY A 383 -6.64 6.23 -19.48
CA GLY A 383 -6.20 7.32 -18.59
C GLY A 383 -4.83 7.12 -17.95
N PHE A 384 -4.04 6.13 -18.38
CA PHE A 384 -2.67 5.96 -17.91
C PHE A 384 -1.72 7.01 -18.52
N ARG A 385 -0.88 7.63 -17.67
CA ARG A 385 0.08 8.68 -18.06
C ARG A 385 1.45 8.09 -18.43
N LEU A 386 1.50 7.28 -19.49
CA LEU A 386 2.71 6.51 -19.87
C LEU A 386 3.91 7.38 -20.25
N ASP A 387 3.68 8.65 -20.57
CA ASP A 387 4.67 9.69 -20.81
C ASP A 387 5.45 10.07 -19.54
N GLU A 388 4.79 10.11 -18.39
CA GLU A 388 5.42 10.37 -17.09
C GLU A 388 6.02 9.10 -16.46
N GLY A 389 5.59 7.93 -16.92
CA GLY A 389 6.01 6.64 -16.42
C GLY A 389 4.82 5.75 -16.11
N VAL A 390 5.08 4.61 -15.47
CA VAL A 390 4.02 3.70 -15.04
C VAL A 390 4.31 3.21 -13.63
N THR A 391 3.26 3.00 -12.85
CA THR A 391 3.39 2.32 -11.55
C THR A 391 2.98 0.88 -11.75
N ALA A 392 3.88 -0.05 -11.42
CA ALA A 392 3.59 -1.47 -11.38
C ALA A 392 3.51 -1.94 -9.94
N ALA A 393 2.71 -2.97 -9.67
CA ALA A 393 2.46 -3.48 -8.34
C ALA A 393 2.56 -5.00 -8.28
N VAL A 394 3.10 -5.46 -7.16
CA VAL A 394 3.06 -6.86 -6.73
C VAL A 394 2.22 -6.92 -5.46
N GLU A 395 1.13 -7.68 -5.48
CA GLU A 395 0.23 -7.85 -4.34
C GLU A 395 0.15 -9.33 -3.97
N LEU A 396 0.67 -9.70 -2.79
CA LEU A 396 0.56 -11.07 -2.30
C LEU A 396 -0.82 -11.31 -1.71
N TYR A 397 -1.39 -12.47 -2.04
CA TYR A 397 -2.57 -12.97 -1.38
C TYR A 397 -2.21 -13.74 -0.11
N PRO A 398 -3.02 -13.63 0.95
CA PRO A 398 -2.79 -14.38 2.18
C PRO A 398 -2.81 -15.87 1.89
N LYS A 399 -1.89 -16.61 2.53
CA LYS A 399 -1.95 -18.07 2.55
C LYS A 399 -3.27 -18.47 3.20
N VAL A 400 -4.15 -19.15 2.44
CA VAL A 400 -5.26 -19.90 3.04
C VAL A 400 -4.58 -21.09 3.72
N GLN A 401 -4.49 -21.04 5.05
CA GLN A 401 -3.94 -22.12 5.85
C GLN A 401 -4.92 -23.28 5.96
#